data_AF-A0A1I1QFG2-F1
#
_entry.id   AF-A0A1I1QFG2-F1
#
_cell.length_a   1.000
_cell.length_b   1.000
_cell.length_c   1.000
_cell.angle_alpha   90.00
_cell.angle_beta   90.00
_cell.angle_gamma   90.00
#
_symmetry.space_group_name_H-M   'P 1'
#
loop_
_entity.id
_entity.type
_entity.pdbx_description
1 polymer ?
#
loop_
_entity_poly.entity_id
_entity_poly.type
_entity_poly.pdbx_seq_one_letter_code
_entity_poly.pdbx_strand_id
1 'polypeptide(L)' 'MSGKQFFERIKGPMNNYEDWYSYRNENGQVIITHTWSHVSPSLSANHGSKEYTVEEFQESEDVHSGAKIALDKALKAEK' A
#
# COMPACT_ATOMS: atom_id res chain seq x y z
N MET A 1 16.18 -5.50 2.40
CA MET A 1 15.96 -4.13 1.88
C MET A 1 14.60 -3.68 2.39
N SER A 2 14.55 -2.62 3.21
CA SER A 2 13.27 -2.11 3.76
C SER A 2 12.75 -1.03 2.81
N GLY A 3 11.56 -1.21 2.24
CA GLY A 3 10.91 -0.18 1.41
C GLY A 3 10.55 1.06 2.23
N LYS A 4 10.39 2.21 1.58
CA LYS A 4 9.90 3.44 2.20
C LYS A 4 8.37 3.40 2.22
N GLN A 5 7.78 3.41 3.42
CA GLN A 5 6.34 3.56 3.59
C GLN A 5 5.90 4.96 3.16
N PHE A 6 4.86 5.05 2.33
CA PHE A 6 4.36 6.33 1.82
C PHE A 6 2.88 6.56 2.12
N PHE A 7 2.15 5.50 2.48
CA PHE A 7 0.74 5.60 2.82
C PHE A 7 0.36 4.49 3.79
N GLU A 8 -0.48 4.83 4.76
CA GLU A 8 -1.15 3.87 5.61
C GLU A 8 -2.61 4.27 5.77
N ARG A 9 -3.45 3.27 5.99
CA ARG A 9 -4.87 3.47 6.25
C ARG A 9 -5.29 2.49 7.33
N ILE A 10 -5.72 3.03 8.46
CA ILE A 10 -6.28 2.27 9.57
C ILE A 10 -7.74 2.69 9.73
N LYS A 11 -8.67 1.74 9.70
CA LYS A 11 -10.12 1.98 9.84
C LYS A 11 -10.81 0.91 10.69
N GLY A 12 -12.01 1.26 11.17
CA GLY A 12 -12.87 0.36 11.93
C GLY A 12 -12.65 0.44 13.45
N PRO A 13 -13.59 -0.10 14.24
CA PRO A 13 -13.41 -0.23 15.69
C PRO A 13 -12.19 -1.12 15.96
N MET A 14 -11.36 -0.75 16.93
CA MET A 14 -10.12 -1.46 17.30
C MET A 14 -9.10 -1.68 16.16
N ASN A 15 -9.06 -0.79 15.15
CA ASN A 15 -8.10 -0.89 14.03
C ASN A 15 -8.25 -2.17 13.20
N ASN A 16 -9.46 -2.71 13.11
CA ASN A 16 -9.75 -3.95 12.40
C ASN A 16 -9.47 -3.94 10.89
N TYR A 17 -9.07 -2.82 10.29
CA TYR A 17 -8.80 -2.73 8.86
C TYR A 17 -7.56 -1.88 8.63
N GLU A 18 -6.43 -2.54 8.39
CA GLU A 18 -5.14 -1.91 8.21
C GLU A 18 -4.62 -2.19 6.79
N ASP A 19 -4.23 -1.14 6.08
CA ASP A 19 -3.51 -1.20 4.82
C ASP A 19 -2.24 -0.38 4.93
N TRP A 20 -1.11 -0.96 4.58
CA TRP A 20 0.20 -0.32 4.54
C TRP A 20 0.77 -0.39 3.13
N TYR A 21 1.29 0.72 2.64
CA TYR A 21 1.88 0.83 1.32
C TYR A 21 3.30 1.36 1.42
N SER A 22 4.22 0.62 0.81
CA SER A 22 5.63 0.97 0.73
C SER A 22 6.13 0.84 -0.70
N TYR A 23 7.17 1.58 -1.06
CA TYR A 23 7.87 1.38 -2.33
C TYR A 23 9.35 1.15 -2.11
N ARG A 24 9.97 0.41 -3.03
CA ARG A 24 11.42 0.25 -3.11
C ARG A 24 11.86 0.44 -4.55
N ASN A 25 13.10 0.90 -4.73
CA ASN A 25 13.70 1.03 -6.05
C ASN A 25 14.63 -0.16 -6.24
N GLU A 26 14.30 -1.04 -7.17
CA GLU A 26 15.01 -2.28 -7.45
C GLU A 26 15.46 -2.23 -8.92
N ASN A 27 16.78 -2.18 -9.16
CA ASN A 27 17.36 -2.09 -10.50
C ASN A 27 16.85 -0.89 -11.35
N GLY A 28 16.50 0.22 -10.69
CA GLY A 28 15.93 1.41 -11.34
C GLY A 28 14.42 1.33 -11.60
N GLN A 29 13.77 0.24 -11.19
CA GLN A 29 12.33 0.07 -11.24
C GLN A 29 11.73 0.25 -9.84
N VAL A 30 10.71 1.10 -9.75
CA VAL A 30 9.96 1.28 -8.51
C VAL A 30 8.95 0.14 -8.36
N ILE A 31 9.10 -0.64 -7.30
CA ILE A 31 8.19 -1.72 -6.89
C ILE A 31 7.44 -1.26 -5.65
N ILE A 32 6.11 -1.37 -5.70
CA ILE A 32 5.20 -0.98 -4.62
C ILE A 32 4.68 -2.24 -3.94
N THR A 33 4.83 -2.31 -2.62
CA THR A 33 4.29 -3.38 -1.80
C THR A 33 3.11 -2.85 -1.01
N HIS A 34 1.93 -3.42 -1.23
CA HIS A 34 0.74 -3.25 -0.39
C HIS A 34 0.63 -4.44 0.54
N THR A 35 0.56 -4.19 1.84
CA THR A 35 0.28 -5.19 2.86
C THR A 35 -1.04 -4.82 3.52
N TRP A 36 -1.90 -5.80 3.79
CA TRP A 36 -3.15 -5.57 4.48
C TRP A 36 -3.37 -6.57 5.61
N SER A 37 -4.10 -6.12 6.62
CA SER A 37 -4.57 -6.92 7.75
C SER A 37 -5.96 -6.46 8.12
N HIS A 38 -6.96 -7.28 7.78
CA HIS A 38 -8.36 -7.01 8.04
C HIS A 38 -8.91 -8.09 8.97
N VAL A 39 -9.43 -7.67 10.13
CA VAL A 39 -10.10 -8.53 11.10
C VAL A 39 -11.59 -8.23 11.04
N SER A 40 -12.40 -9.16 10.56
CA SER A 40 -13.85 -8.98 10.58
C SER A 40 -14.39 -9.01 12.02
N PRO A 41 -15.58 -8.44 12.27
CA PRO A 41 -16.26 -8.56 13.57
C PRO A 41 -16.54 -10.02 13.98
N SER A 42 -16.56 -10.95 13.02
CA SER A 42 -16.69 -12.40 13.27
C SER A 42 -15.36 -13.08 13.63
N LEU A 43 -14.31 -12.31 13.93
CA LEU A 43 -12.94 -12.77 14.21
C LEU A 43 -12.25 -13.50 13.05
N SER A 44 -12.77 -13.37 11.83
CA SER A 44 -12.10 -13.89 10.64
C SER A 44 -11.02 -12.90 10.22
N ALA A 45 -9.77 -13.34 10.24
CA ALA A 45 -8.63 -12.54 9.80
C ALA A 45 -8.35 -12.78 8.31
N ASN A 46 -8.24 -11.71 7.54
CA ASN A 46 -7.74 -11.71 6.17
C ASN A 46 -6.48 -10.82 6.15
N HIS A 47 -5.32 -11.43 5.98
CA HIS A 47 -4.07 -10.72 5.83
C HIS A 47 -3.39 -11.15 4.53
N GLY A 48 -2.61 -10.25 3.95
CA GLY A 48 -1.89 -10.55 2.72
C GLY A 48 -0.96 -9.42 2.31
N SER A 49 -0.20 -9.69 1.25
CA SER A 49 0.63 -8.69 0.61
C SER A 49 0.61 -8.89 -0.89
N LYS A 50 0.66 -7.80 -1.65
CA LYS A 50 0.77 -7.81 -3.10
C LYS A 50 1.78 -6.77 -3.54
N GLU A 51 2.57 -7.13 -4.54
CA GLU A 51 3.54 -6.24 -5.17
C GLU A 51 2.99 -5.77 -6.53
N TYR A 52 3.32 -4.53 -6.86
CA TYR A 52 2.87 -3.84 -8.07
C TYR A 52 4.04 -3.07 -8.66
N THR A 53 4.08 -3.00 -9.98
CA THR A 53 4.78 -1.91 -10.66
C THR A 53 4.03 -0.59 -10.48
N VAL A 54 4.68 0.54 -10.80
CA VAL A 54 4.02 1.87 -10.75
C VAL A 54 2.78 1.90 -11.65
N GLU A 55 2.88 1.33 -12.84
CA GLU A 55 1.79 1.28 -13.82
C GLU A 55 0.61 0.46 -13.28
N GLU A 56 0.86 -0.78 -12.85
CA GLU A 56 -0.17 -1.64 -12.25
C GLU A 56 -0.82 -1.01 -11.02
N PHE A 57 -0.05 -0.32 -10.19
CA PHE A 57 -0.58 0.34 -9.00
C PHE A 57 -1.52 1.51 -9.34
N GLN A 58 -1.21 2.27 -10.39
CA GLN A 58 -2.05 3.38 -10.85
C GLN A 58 -3.32 2.87 -11.53
N GLU A 59 -3.24 1.76 -12.25
CA GLU A 59 -4.38 1.15 -12.94
C GLU A 59 -5.27 0.28 -12.03
N SER A 60 -4.74 -0.27 -10.93
CA SER A 60 -5.48 -1.18 -10.06
C SER A 60 -6.70 -0.53 -9.40
N GLU A 61 -7.88 -1.12 -9.58
CA GLU A 61 -9.12 -0.68 -8.92
C GLU A 61 -9.16 -1.01 -7.42
N ASP A 62 -8.43 -2.06 -7.00
CA ASP A 62 -8.33 -2.49 -5.60
C ASP A 62 -7.55 -1.49 -4.72
N VAL A 63 -6.67 -0.70 -5.34
CA VAL A 63 -5.82 0.25 -4.64
C VAL A 63 -6.61 1.53 -4.32
N HIS A 64 -6.59 1.90 -3.04
CA HIS A 64 -7.26 3.10 -2.58
C HIS A 64 -6.70 4.37 -3.27
N SER A 65 -7.60 5.26 -3.73
CA SER A 65 -7.23 6.50 -4.43
C SER A 65 -6.27 7.39 -3.64
N GLY A 66 -6.40 7.44 -2.31
CA GLY A 66 -5.47 8.15 -1.43
C GLY A 66 -4.04 7.63 -1.50
N ALA A 67 -3.85 6.31 -1.67
CA ALA A 67 -2.54 5.70 -1.83
C ALA A 67 -1.93 6.08 -3.19
N LYS A 68 -2.72 6.11 -4.27
CA LYS A 68 -2.26 6.55 -5.60
C LYS A 68 -1.74 7.99 -5.60
N ILE A 69 -2.45 8.89 -4.92
CA ILE A 69 -2.05 10.29 -4.76
C ILE A 69 -0.79 10.41 -3.90
N ALA A 70 -0.70 9.64 -2.80
CA ALA A 70 0.46 9.65 -1.92
C ALA A 70 1.71 9.13 -2.63
N LEU A 71 1.58 8.11 -3.48
CA LEU A 71 2.68 7.60 -4.30
C LEU A 71 3.21 8.67 -5.26
N ASP A 72 2.33 9.36 -6.00
CA ASP A 72 2.73 10.43 -6.92
C ASP A 72 3.49 11.56 -6.19
N LYS A 73 3.02 11.96 -4.99
CA LYS A 73 3.71 12.95 -4.16
C LYS A 73 5.07 12.45 -3.68
N ALA A 74 5.16 11.19 -3.25
CA ALA A 74 6.41 10.61 -2.77
C ALA A 74 7.45 10.53 -3.89
N LEU A 75 7.07 10.07 -5.09
CA LEU A 75 7.96 9.98 -6.24
C LEU A 75 8.41 11.36 -6.76
N LYS A 76 7.56 12.39 -6.65
CA LYS A 76 7.93 13.77 -6.99
C LYS A 76 8.88 14.40 -5.98
N ALA A 77 8.75 14.06 -4.69
CA ALA A 77 9.64 14.58 -3.65
C ALA A 77 11.06 13.99 -3.71
N GLU A 78 11.25 12.86 -4.40
CA GLU A 78 12.57 12.24 -4.60
C GLU A 78 13.28 12.68 -5.90
N LYS A 79 12.65 13.53 -6.73
CA LYS A 79 13.26 14.14 -7.92
C LYS A 79 13.90 15.49 -7.59
#